data_AF-A0A969XMC3-F1
#
_entry.id   AF-A0A969XMC3-F1
#
_cell.length_a   1.000
_cell.length_b   1.000
_cell.length_c   1.000
_cell.angle_alpha   90.00
_cell.angle_beta   90.00
_cell.angle_gamma   90.00
#
_symmetry.space_group_name_H-M   'P 1'
#
loop_
_entity.id
_entity.type
_entity.pdbx_description
1 polymer ?
#
loop_
_entity_poly.entity_id
_entity_poly.type
_entity_poly.pdbx_seq_one_letter_code
_entity_poly.pdbx_strand_id
1 'polypeptide(L)'
;PDFEGTSATCWLAWGTGSLSKGTSGMCPVTMATSAYRAPAILTSMALDDESVVESRERQGYHRMATAEHANLIVYRTPDYLISGVQDLRKGEYESSTHVAQVTLHNKVVLFWSCPHTMGEGSGLRPDYWSGHTTLPRVIQHQNVMSLTWRLSDIAWMTHCFFEQNKFDEVRLDVAAQGTGTWAFARVGKGYVGIWSQNGYVVGERGQYAGRELQCYADENTWLVECGREADYGSFDAFCQALSGARIDVADGAVTYESPSAGTFVTGWDATPTIQGQPIALRDYPMIDSDWAYSEYDSGRLALCRGDETHTIYLNQ
;
A
#
# COMPACT_ATOMS: atom_id res chain seq x y z
N PRO A 1 10.38 7.17 5.14
CA PRO A 1 11.33 6.21 4.54
C PRO A 1 12.75 6.26 5.13
N ASP A 2 13.33 7.45 5.35
CA ASP A 2 14.75 7.56 5.77
C ASP A 2 15.13 6.95 7.13
N PHE A 3 14.12 6.65 7.95
CA PHE A 3 14.28 6.04 9.27
C PHE A 3 13.87 4.56 9.29
N GLU A 4 13.55 3.99 8.13
CA GLU A 4 13.23 2.58 8.00
C GLU A 4 14.49 1.73 8.29
N GLY A 5 14.32 0.61 9.01
CA GLY A 5 15.44 -0.15 9.59
C GLY A 5 16.37 -0.79 8.56
N THR A 6 15.87 -1.13 7.38
CA THR A 6 16.64 -1.71 6.28
C THR A 6 17.31 -0.67 5.37
N SER A 7 17.02 0.63 5.53
CA SER A 7 17.54 1.70 4.65
C SER A 7 19.07 1.73 4.54
N ALA A 8 19.80 1.44 5.62
CA ALA A 8 21.26 1.39 5.59
C ALA A 8 21.80 0.11 4.90
N THR A 9 21.07 -1.01 5.04
CA THR A 9 21.37 -2.26 4.34
C THR A 9 21.17 -2.10 2.84
N CYS A 10 20.04 -1.50 2.42
CA CYS A 10 19.78 -1.19 1.01
C CYS A 10 20.86 -0.26 0.44
N TRP A 11 21.33 0.73 1.22
CA TRP A 11 22.39 1.61 0.77
C TRP A 11 23.70 0.84 0.50
N LEU A 12 24.07 -0.10 1.38
CA LEU A 12 25.26 -0.92 1.18
C LEU A 12 25.13 -1.93 0.03
N ALA A 13 23.96 -2.53 -0.12
CA ALA A 13 23.72 -3.56 -1.11
C ALA A 13 23.54 -2.97 -2.52
N TRP A 14 22.78 -1.88 -2.63
CA TRP A 14 22.27 -1.35 -3.90
C TRP A 14 22.68 0.11 -4.16
N GLY A 15 23.30 0.81 -3.22
CA GLY A 15 23.60 2.24 -3.34
C GLY A 15 22.37 3.16 -3.18
N THR A 16 21.19 2.59 -2.87
CA THR A 16 19.94 3.31 -2.65
C THR A 16 19.47 3.15 -1.20
N GLY A 17 19.08 4.25 -0.55
CA GLY A 17 18.69 4.24 0.86
C GLY A 17 19.35 5.37 1.66
N SER A 18 19.49 5.17 2.98
CA SER A 18 20.03 6.17 3.90
C SER A 18 20.96 5.52 4.93
N LEU A 19 22.18 6.03 5.05
CA LEU A 19 23.13 5.66 6.11
C LEU A 19 22.86 6.38 7.44
N SER A 20 22.16 7.51 7.39
CA SER A 20 21.91 8.34 8.56
C SER A 20 20.57 7.96 9.17
N LYS A 21 20.62 7.46 10.42
CA LYS A 21 19.47 7.33 11.35
C LYS A 21 18.56 6.08 11.23
N GLY A 22 19.05 4.98 10.65
CA GLY A 22 18.36 3.68 10.76
C GLY A 22 18.34 3.16 12.21
N THR A 23 17.24 2.53 12.61
CA THR A 23 17.04 1.98 13.97
C THR A 23 17.77 0.64 14.21
N SER A 24 18.28 0.00 13.15
CA SER A 24 18.97 -1.29 13.20
C SER A 24 20.33 -1.26 12.48
N GLY A 25 21.40 -0.94 13.22
CA GLY A 25 22.77 -0.90 12.70
C GLY A 25 23.47 -2.26 12.54
N MET A 26 22.86 -3.37 13.00
CA MET A 26 23.52 -4.68 12.97
C MET A 26 23.65 -5.26 11.56
N CYS A 27 22.58 -5.23 10.76
CA CYS A 27 22.58 -5.76 9.40
C CYS A 27 23.60 -5.08 8.46
N PRO A 28 23.71 -3.75 8.40
CA PRO A 28 24.72 -3.12 7.56
C PRO A 28 26.15 -3.47 7.99
N VAL A 29 26.42 -3.57 9.30
CA VAL A 29 27.74 -3.97 9.82
C VAL A 29 28.08 -5.41 9.45
N THR A 30 27.15 -6.36 9.64
CA THR A 30 27.39 -7.77 9.29
C THR A 30 27.60 -7.94 7.79
N MET A 31 26.83 -7.23 6.97
CA MET A 31 27.01 -7.26 5.52
C MET A 31 28.39 -6.69 5.12
N ALA A 32 28.75 -5.50 5.62
CA ALA A 32 30.01 -4.83 5.28
C ALA A 32 31.27 -5.57 5.74
N THR A 33 31.19 -6.29 6.87
CA THR A 33 32.34 -7.03 7.45
C THR A 33 32.44 -8.48 6.99
N SER A 34 31.44 -8.99 6.27
CA SER A 34 31.42 -10.36 5.77
C SER A 34 32.01 -10.50 4.36
N ALA A 35 32.28 -11.75 3.98
CA ALA A 35 32.57 -12.12 2.60
C ALA A 35 31.31 -12.22 1.70
N TYR A 36 30.11 -12.03 2.27
CA TYR A 36 28.87 -12.14 1.51
C TYR A 36 28.79 -11.07 0.42
N ARG A 37 28.36 -11.46 -0.77
CA ARG A 37 28.03 -10.56 -1.88
C ARG A 37 26.67 -10.98 -2.39
N ALA A 38 25.77 -10.01 -2.52
CA ALA A 38 24.46 -10.29 -3.11
C ALA A 38 24.65 -10.80 -4.55
N PRO A 39 23.93 -11.87 -4.95
CA PRO A 39 23.86 -12.29 -6.35
C PRO A 39 23.59 -11.11 -7.29
N ALA A 40 24.27 -11.07 -8.44
CA ALA A 40 24.16 -9.95 -9.39
C ALA A 40 22.72 -9.74 -9.87
N ILE A 41 21.93 -10.82 -10.01
CA ILE A 41 20.51 -10.78 -10.33
C ILE A 41 19.68 -9.98 -9.31
N LEU A 42 19.96 -10.08 -8.01
CA LEU A 42 19.26 -9.29 -6.99
C LEU A 42 19.62 -7.81 -7.10
N THR A 43 20.89 -7.52 -7.37
CA THR A 43 21.38 -6.14 -7.55
C THR A 43 20.71 -5.50 -8.76
N SER A 44 20.64 -6.21 -9.88
CA SER A 44 19.97 -5.69 -11.06
C SER A 44 18.48 -5.46 -10.78
N MET A 45 17.79 -6.41 -10.13
CA MET A 45 16.36 -6.26 -9.79
C MET A 45 16.11 -5.06 -8.88
N ALA A 46 16.95 -4.87 -7.86
CA ALA A 46 16.81 -3.76 -6.91
C ALA A 46 17.07 -2.37 -7.56
N LEU A 47 17.89 -2.32 -8.61
CA LEU A 47 18.26 -1.10 -9.32
C LEU A 47 17.37 -0.79 -10.52
N ASP A 48 16.41 -1.65 -10.84
CA ASP A 48 15.52 -1.48 -11.98
C ASP A 48 14.43 -0.45 -11.66
N ASP A 49 14.42 0.65 -12.40
CA ASP A 49 13.44 1.74 -12.30
C ASP A 49 12.54 1.85 -13.54
N GLU A 50 12.58 0.86 -14.45
CA GLU A 50 11.85 0.88 -15.72
C GLU A 50 10.68 -0.11 -15.77
N SER A 51 10.78 -1.24 -15.06
CA SER A 51 9.81 -2.32 -15.18
C SER A 51 8.57 -2.09 -14.33
N VAL A 52 7.42 -2.50 -14.87
CA VAL A 52 6.20 -2.70 -14.09
C VAL A 52 6.21 -4.12 -13.54
N VAL A 53 6.01 -4.29 -12.23
CA VAL A 53 6.08 -5.58 -11.56
C VAL A 53 4.89 -5.71 -10.60
N GLU A 54 4.13 -6.78 -10.76
CA GLU A 54 3.17 -7.25 -9.76
C GLU A 54 3.82 -8.39 -8.96
N SER A 55 3.63 -8.38 -7.64
CA SER A 55 4.01 -9.46 -6.73
C SER A 55 2.84 -9.75 -5.80
N ARG A 56 2.47 -11.02 -5.71
CA ARG A 56 1.54 -11.53 -4.71
C ARG A 56 2.33 -12.30 -3.67
N GLU A 57 2.20 -11.92 -2.42
CA GLU A 57 3.04 -12.45 -1.35
C GLU A 57 2.20 -12.96 -0.19
N ARG A 58 2.67 -14.06 0.40
CA ARG A 58 2.09 -14.64 1.61
C ARG A 58 3.11 -14.61 2.73
N GLN A 59 2.82 -13.82 3.75
CA GLN A 59 3.66 -13.62 4.92
C GLN A 59 3.04 -14.22 6.19
N GLY A 60 3.90 -14.53 7.16
CA GLY A 60 3.56 -15.24 8.38
C GLY A 60 3.96 -16.71 8.31
N TYR A 61 4.27 -17.32 9.46
CA TYR A 61 4.73 -18.70 9.55
C TYR A 61 3.86 -19.48 10.54
N HIS A 62 3.08 -20.44 10.03
CA HIS A 62 2.23 -21.29 10.86
C HIS A 62 3.04 -22.43 11.49
N ARG A 63 3.56 -22.25 12.71
CA ARG A 63 3.92 -23.42 13.53
C ARG A 63 2.78 -23.95 14.39
N MET A 64 1.72 -23.17 14.66
CA MET A 64 0.65 -23.57 15.59
C MET A 64 -0.78 -23.11 15.22
N ALA A 65 -1.09 -22.90 13.93
CA ALA A 65 -2.46 -22.75 13.39
C ALA A 65 -3.37 -21.60 13.91
N THR A 66 -2.90 -20.69 14.77
CA THR A 66 -3.79 -19.69 15.40
C THR A 66 -3.94 -18.34 14.69
N ALA A 67 -3.03 -17.96 13.78
CA ALA A 67 -3.05 -16.61 13.16
C ALA A 67 -2.99 -16.67 11.64
N GLU A 68 -4.00 -16.12 10.96
CA GLU A 68 -4.08 -16.07 9.49
C GLU A 68 -2.83 -15.44 8.84
N HIS A 69 -2.48 -15.89 7.64
CA HIS A 69 -1.42 -15.26 6.85
C HIS A 69 -1.82 -13.85 6.41
N ALA A 70 -0.83 -12.97 6.36
CA ALA A 70 -0.94 -11.72 5.62
C ALA A 70 -0.69 -12.01 4.14
N ASN A 71 -1.74 -11.91 3.33
CA ASN A 71 -1.64 -12.00 1.88
C ASN A 71 -1.63 -10.56 1.35
N LEU A 72 -0.62 -10.16 0.58
CA LEU A 72 -0.53 -8.79 0.07
C LEU A 72 -0.24 -8.78 -1.42
N ILE A 73 -0.64 -7.69 -2.06
CA ILE A 73 -0.23 -7.38 -3.43
C ILE A 73 0.75 -6.21 -3.37
N VAL A 74 1.79 -6.26 -4.17
CA VAL A 74 2.70 -5.16 -4.44
C VAL A 74 2.64 -4.92 -5.94
N TYR A 75 2.24 -3.72 -6.34
CA TYR A 75 2.26 -3.29 -7.73
C TYR A 75 3.20 -2.10 -7.86
N ARG A 76 4.34 -2.32 -8.51
CA ARG A 76 5.41 -1.35 -8.67
C ARG A 76 5.50 -0.93 -10.14
N THR A 77 5.63 0.36 -10.36
CA THR A 77 5.91 0.98 -11.66
C THR A 77 7.16 1.87 -11.53
N PRO A 78 7.66 2.44 -12.63
CA PRO A 78 8.70 3.48 -12.59
C PRO A 78 8.33 4.70 -11.74
N ASP A 79 7.03 5.01 -11.61
CA ASP A 79 6.57 6.30 -11.10
C ASP A 79 5.91 6.21 -9.72
N TYR A 80 5.45 5.01 -9.34
CA TYR A 80 4.80 4.73 -8.06
C TYR A 80 4.85 3.24 -7.70
N LEU A 81 4.65 2.95 -6.41
CA LEU A 81 4.37 1.63 -5.87
C LEU A 81 3.10 1.69 -5.01
N ILE A 82 2.22 0.72 -5.14
CA ILE A 82 1.03 0.55 -4.29
C ILE A 82 0.97 -0.85 -3.74
N SER A 83 0.72 -0.97 -2.45
CA SER A 83 0.62 -2.26 -1.76
C SER A 83 -0.43 -2.24 -0.66
N GLY A 84 -1.11 -3.35 -0.49
CA GLY A 84 -2.21 -3.54 0.45
C GLY A 84 -2.32 -5.00 0.89
N VAL A 85 -2.56 -5.19 2.19
CA VAL A 85 -2.72 -6.51 2.80
C VAL A 85 -4.18 -6.95 2.71
N GLN A 86 -4.46 -7.89 1.82
CA GLN A 86 -5.79 -8.37 1.44
C GLN A 86 -6.56 -8.97 2.62
N ASP A 87 -7.72 -8.39 2.92
CA ASP A 87 -8.76 -8.91 3.83
C ASP A 87 -8.22 -9.55 5.14
N LEU A 88 -7.18 -8.94 5.73
CA LEU A 88 -6.55 -9.46 6.94
C LEU A 88 -7.37 -9.10 8.17
N ARG A 89 -8.10 -10.08 8.70
CA ARG A 89 -8.78 -9.98 10.01
C ARG A 89 -9.57 -8.69 10.18
N LYS A 90 -10.30 -8.28 9.14
CA LYS A 90 -11.11 -7.04 9.13
C LYS A 90 -11.93 -6.94 10.42
N GLY A 91 -11.97 -5.77 11.04
CA GLY A 91 -12.73 -5.54 12.27
C GLY A 91 -11.96 -5.83 13.57
N GLU A 92 -10.86 -6.58 13.52
CA GLU A 92 -10.06 -6.84 14.72
C GLU A 92 -9.22 -5.62 15.13
N TYR A 93 -8.94 -5.53 16.43
CA TYR A 93 -7.98 -4.58 16.98
C TYR A 93 -6.56 -5.09 16.74
N GLU A 94 -5.67 -4.24 16.20
CA GLU A 94 -4.29 -4.65 15.94
C GLU A 94 -3.27 -3.51 16.14
N SER A 95 -2.33 -3.74 17.05
CA SER A 95 -1.39 -2.74 17.54
C SER A 95 -0.31 -2.26 16.56
N SER A 96 0.07 -3.07 15.57
CA SER A 96 1.32 -2.86 14.82
C SER A 96 1.25 -3.09 13.31
N THR A 97 0.19 -3.71 12.79
CA THR A 97 0.05 -3.94 11.34
C THR A 97 -0.03 -2.63 10.56
N HIS A 98 0.74 -2.54 9.48
CA HIS A 98 0.60 -1.54 8.44
C HIS A 98 -0.16 -2.17 7.26
N VAL A 99 -1.34 -1.64 6.94
CA VAL A 99 -2.29 -2.34 6.06
C VAL A 99 -2.17 -1.98 4.59
N ALA A 100 -1.74 -0.76 4.27
CA ALA A 100 -1.57 -0.33 2.88
C ALA A 100 -0.72 0.94 2.76
N GLN A 101 0.00 1.05 1.64
CA GLN A 101 0.82 2.22 1.31
C GLN A 101 0.83 2.48 -0.20
N VAL A 102 0.79 3.76 -0.57
CA VAL A 102 1.25 4.26 -1.87
C VAL A 102 2.58 4.96 -1.65
N THR A 103 3.58 4.62 -2.45
CA THR A 103 4.91 5.26 -2.45
C THR A 103 5.12 5.90 -3.80
N LEU A 104 5.41 7.19 -3.81
CA LEU A 104 5.78 7.97 -4.98
C LEU A 104 7.26 8.33 -4.90
N HIS A 105 7.78 8.93 -5.97
CA HIS A 105 9.13 9.52 -5.97
C HIS A 105 9.36 10.49 -4.81
N ASN A 106 10.63 10.84 -4.59
CA ASN A 106 11.03 11.79 -3.54
C ASN A 106 10.57 11.39 -2.12
N LYS A 107 10.49 10.09 -1.84
CA LYS A 107 10.16 9.52 -0.52
C LYS A 107 8.77 9.95 -0.02
N VAL A 108 7.86 10.25 -0.95
CA VAL A 108 6.48 10.58 -0.66
C VAL A 108 5.72 9.28 -0.41
N VAL A 109 5.02 9.21 0.72
CA VAL A 109 4.22 8.06 1.09
C VAL A 109 2.82 8.52 1.49
N LEU A 110 1.84 7.71 1.14
CA LEU A 110 0.46 7.83 1.59
C LEU A 110 0.09 6.49 2.22
N PHE A 111 -0.50 6.53 3.40
CA PHE A 111 -0.97 5.34 4.11
C PHE A 111 -2.12 5.74 5.02
N TRP A 112 -2.88 4.75 5.47
CA TRP A 112 -4.07 4.96 6.26
C TRP A 112 -3.94 4.32 7.63
N SER A 113 -4.55 4.94 8.64
CA SER A 113 -4.69 4.32 9.95
C SER A 113 -6.06 4.61 10.58
N CYS A 114 -6.37 3.86 11.64
CA CYS A 114 -7.54 4.05 12.48
C CYS A 114 -7.03 4.14 13.92
N PRO A 115 -6.75 5.35 14.42
CA PRO A 115 -6.00 5.53 15.65
C PRO A 115 -6.82 5.25 16.91
N HIS A 116 -6.16 4.82 18.00
CA HIS A 116 -6.78 4.74 19.33
C HIS A 116 -6.52 6.01 20.15
N THR A 117 -5.43 6.70 19.85
CA THR A 117 -4.95 7.89 20.57
C THR A 117 -4.40 8.94 19.62
N MET A 118 -4.28 10.17 20.12
CA MET A 118 -3.63 11.30 19.42
C MET A 118 -2.10 11.30 19.54
N GLY A 119 -1.56 10.49 20.45
CA GLY A 119 -0.11 10.39 20.67
C GLY A 119 0.55 9.36 19.76
N GLU A 120 1.86 9.45 19.64
CA GLU A 120 2.71 8.47 18.95
C GLU A 120 3.67 7.81 19.93
N GLY A 121 3.99 6.53 19.71
CA GLY A 121 5.01 5.84 20.48
C GLY A 121 4.74 4.36 20.68
N SER A 122 5.79 3.59 20.89
CA SER A 122 5.72 2.12 21.00
C SER A 122 4.79 1.62 22.12
N GLY A 123 4.65 2.38 23.21
CA GLY A 123 3.75 2.06 24.32
C GLY A 123 2.29 2.52 24.13
N LEU A 124 1.99 3.18 23.02
CA LEU A 124 0.68 3.78 22.72
C LEU A 124 -0.05 3.07 21.57
N ARG A 125 0.52 1.98 21.05
CA ARG A 125 0.02 1.23 19.90
C ARG A 125 -1.33 0.53 20.15
N PRO A 126 -2.34 0.64 19.26
CA PRO A 126 -2.43 1.48 18.06
C PRO A 126 -2.34 2.96 18.39
N ASP A 127 -1.28 3.59 17.90
CA ASP A 127 -1.04 5.00 18.14
C ASP A 127 -1.67 5.83 17.02
N TYR A 128 -1.28 7.10 16.85
CA TYR A 128 -1.86 7.93 15.79
C TYR A 128 -1.62 7.37 14.37
N TRP A 129 -0.48 6.71 14.11
CA TRP A 129 -0.09 6.24 12.77
C TRP A 129 0.28 4.74 12.69
N SER A 130 0.57 4.10 13.81
CA SER A 130 0.99 2.71 13.91
C SER A 130 -0.14 1.85 14.45
N GLY A 131 -0.51 0.80 13.71
CA GLY A 131 -1.61 -0.07 14.09
C GLY A 131 -2.98 0.55 13.81
N HIS A 132 -4.00 -0.21 14.17
CA HIS A 132 -5.40 0.10 13.93
C HIS A 132 -6.25 -0.35 15.14
N THR A 133 -7.01 0.58 15.70
CA THR A 133 -8.10 0.26 16.65
C THR A 133 -9.09 -0.72 16.03
N THR A 134 -9.30 -0.59 14.72
CA THR A 134 -10.08 -1.52 13.93
C THR A 134 -9.42 -1.69 12.56
N LEU A 135 -9.08 -2.92 12.18
CA LEU A 135 -8.51 -3.23 10.88
C LEU A 135 -9.53 -3.01 9.75
N PRO A 136 -9.12 -2.39 8.63
CA PRO A 136 -9.95 -2.32 7.43
C PRO A 136 -10.08 -3.69 6.78
N ARG A 137 -11.07 -3.80 5.90
CA ARG A 137 -10.97 -4.70 4.76
C ARG A 137 -10.26 -4.00 3.62
N VAL A 138 -9.02 -4.41 3.34
CA VAL A 138 -8.29 -3.95 2.16
C VAL A 138 -8.53 -4.93 1.01
N ILE A 139 -8.88 -4.40 -0.16
CA ILE A 139 -8.95 -5.16 -1.41
C ILE A 139 -8.13 -4.42 -2.46
N GLN A 140 -7.13 -5.08 -3.03
CA GLN A 140 -6.31 -4.51 -4.11
C GLN A 140 -6.41 -5.35 -5.38
N HIS A 141 -6.39 -4.68 -6.53
CA HIS A 141 -6.11 -5.25 -7.84
C HIS A 141 -5.19 -4.27 -8.59
N GLN A 142 -3.94 -4.69 -8.84
CA GLN A 142 -2.93 -3.85 -9.49
C GLN A 142 -2.83 -2.45 -8.86
N ASN A 143 -3.13 -1.40 -9.63
CA ASN A 143 -3.07 0.01 -9.24
C ASN A 143 -4.34 0.55 -8.57
N VAL A 144 -5.38 -0.28 -8.41
CA VAL A 144 -6.66 0.07 -7.77
C VAL A 144 -6.78 -0.66 -6.44
N MET A 145 -7.16 0.08 -5.39
CA MET A 145 -7.29 -0.46 -4.03
C MET A 145 -8.46 0.18 -3.30
N SER A 146 -9.15 -0.59 -2.48
CA SER A 146 -10.14 -0.09 -1.52
C SER A 146 -9.72 -0.42 -0.10
N LEU A 147 -9.99 0.48 0.83
CA LEU A 147 -9.91 0.25 2.27
C LEU A 147 -11.26 0.60 2.90
N THR A 148 -12.03 -0.42 3.29
CA THR A 148 -13.31 -0.23 3.96
C THR A 148 -13.15 -0.44 5.45
N TRP A 149 -13.52 0.57 6.25
CA TRP A 149 -13.61 0.48 7.70
C TRP A 149 -15.05 0.48 8.18
N ARG A 150 -15.32 -0.32 9.21
CA ARG A 150 -16.41 -0.14 10.17
C ARG A 150 -15.77 0.11 11.52
N LEU A 151 -15.94 1.30 12.09
CA LEU A 151 -15.33 1.70 13.34
C LEU A 151 -15.96 0.95 14.51
N SER A 152 -15.14 0.59 15.49
CA SER A 152 -15.60 0.15 16.81
C SER A 152 -15.92 1.37 17.69
N ASP A 153 -16.62 1.16 18.81
CA ASP A 153 -17.02 2.23 19.75
C ASP A 153 -15.84 3.02 20.35
N ILE A 154 -14.62 2.49 20.27
CA ILE A 154 -13.40 3.13 20.78
C ILE A 154 -12.55 3.76 19.67
N ALA A 155 -12.96 3.61 18.41
CA ALA A 155 -12.40 4.30 17.27
C ALA A 155 -13.27 5.53 16.94
N TRP A 156 -12.66 6.54 16.34
CA TRP A 156 -13.33 7.83 16.16
C TRP A 156 -13.03 8.48 14.81
N MET A 157 -12.11 7.89 14.03
CA MET A 157 -11.87 8.27 12.65
C MET A 157 -11.14 7.18 11.88
N THR A 158 -11.12 7.36 10.56
CA THR A 158 -10.04 6.87 9.70
C THR A 158 -9.36 8.05 9.06
N HIS A 159 -8.06 7.96 8.81
CA HIS A 159 -7.35 9.05 8.14
C HIS A 159 -6.23 8.55 7.23
N CYS A 160 -5.86 9.41 6.30
CA CYS A 160 -4.78 9.20 5.34
C CYS A 160 -3.67 10.21 5.61
N PHE A 161 -2.43 9.73 5.75
CA PHE A 161 -1.26 10.60 5.74
C PHE A 161 -1.07 11.21 4.34
N PHE A 162 -1.18 12.53 4.25
CA PHE A 162 -1.27 13.26 2.98
C PHE A 162 -0.51 14.59 3.08
N GLU A 163 0.82 14.53 2.88
CA GLU A 163 1.68 15.70 3.01
C GLU A 163 1.64 16.62 1.80
N GLN A 164 0.66 17.52 1.76
CA GLN A 164 0.42 18.43 0.62
C GLN A 164 1.68 19.08 0.05
N ASN A 165 2.55 19.59 0.94
CA ASN A 165 3.77 20.31 0.56
C ASN A 165 4.85 19.45 -0.11
N LYS A 166 4.71 18.13 -0.15
CA LYS A 166 5.63 17.23 -0.85
C LYS A 166 5.15 16.83 -2.25
N PHE A 167 3.92 17.17 -2.60
CA PHE A 167 3.40 16.94 -3.94
C PHE A 167 3.73 18.15 -4.84
N ASP A 168 3.92 17.88 -6.13
CA ASP A 168 4.11 18.93 -7.13
C ASP A 168 2.79 19.67 -7.40
N GLU A 169 1.67 18.96 -7.28
CA GLU A 169 0.33 19.47 -7.50
C GLU A 169 -0.67 18.68 -6.65
N VAL A 170 -1.67 19.38 -6.09
CA VAL A 170 -2.75 18.80 -5.29
C VAL A 170 -4.09 19.39 -5.76
N ARG A 171 -5.12 18.55 -5.85
CA ARG A 171 -6.51 18.98 -6.08
C ARG A 171 -7.40 18.32 -5.05
N LEU A 172 -7.98 19.12 -4.17
CA LEU A 172 -8.88 18.65 -3.12
C LEU A 172 -10.34 18.91 -3.50
N ASP A 173 -11.23 18.27 -2.76
CA ASP A 173 -12.68 18.51 -2.80
C ASP A 173 -13.31 18.35 -4.20
N VAL A 174 -12.72 17.46 -5.02
CA VAL A 174 -13.23 17.18 -6.36
C VAL A 174 -14.40 16.21 -6.26
N ALA A 175 -15.57 16.61 -6.72
CA ALA A 175 -16.76 15.78 -6.69
C ALA A 175 -16.60 14.53 -7.57
N ALA A 176 -17.06 13.37 -7.09
CA ALA A 176 -17.19 12.16 -7.87
C ALA A 176 -18.54 12.13 -8.61
N GLN A 177 -18.65 11.31 -9.66
CA GLN A 177 -19.94 10.96 -10.23
C GLN A 177 -20.67 9.96 -9.32
N GLY A 178 -21.41 10.48 -8.35
CA GLY A 178 -22.10 9.69 -7.32
C GLY A 178 -22.00 10.37 -5.95
N THR A 179 -21.66 9.59 -4.93
CA THR A 179 -21.36 10.10 -3.59
C THR A 179 -19.84 10.20 -3.35
N GLY A 180 -19.46 10.85 -2.26
CA GLY A 180 -18.06 10.97 -1.84
C GLY A 180 -17.26 12.04 -2.58
N THR A 181 -15.96 12.08 -2.29
CA THR A 181 -15.09 13.19 -2.71
C THR A 181 -13.68 12.68 -2.97
N TRP A 182 -13.08 13.16 -4.06
CA TRP A 182 -11.72 12.88 -4.46
C TRP A 182 -10.72 13.91 -3.93
N ALA A 183 -9.54 13.43 -3.54
CA ALA A 183 -8.28 14.16 -3.47
C ALA A 183 -7.34 13.61 -4.54
N PHE A 184 -6.65 14.47 -5.27
CA PHE A 184 -5.64 14.08 -6.23
C PHE A 184 -4.29 14.70 -5.87
N ALA A 185 -3.22 13.96 -6.16
CA ALA A 185 -1.86 14.48 -6.06
C ALA A 185 -0.95 13.93 -7.16
N ARG A 186 0.09 14.71 -7.48
CA ARG A 186 1.15 14.34 -8.42
C ARG A 186 2.52 14.51 -7.80
N VAL A 187 3.42 13.57 -8.10
CA VAL A 187 4.87 13.72 -7.89
C VAL A 187 5.59 13.26 -9.15
N GLY A 188 6.30 14.18 -9.80
CA GLY A 188 6.91 13.92 -11.10
C GLY A 188 5.84 13.44 -12.09
N LYS A 189 6.01 12.20 -12.54
CA LYS A 189 5.13 11.51 -13.49
C LYS A 189 4.15 10.51 -12.83
N GLY A 190 4.21 10.35 -11.51
CA GLY A 190 3.30 9.49 -10.75
C GLY A 190 2.09 10.27 -10.23
N TYR A 191 0.90 9.67 -10.36
CA TYR A 191 -0.39 10.25 -9.99
C TYR A 191 -1.09 9.35 -8.98
N VAL A 192 -1.81 9.96 -8.04
CA VAL A 192 -2.68 9.25 -7.10
C VAL A 192 -4.00 9.98 -6.97
N GLY A 193 -5.10 9.23 -7.05
CA GLY A 193 -6.44 9.65 -6.66
C GLY A 193 -6.87 8.90 -5.42
N ILE A 194 -7.40 9.62 -4.44
CA ILE A 194 -7.97 9.07 -3.21
C ILE A 194 -9.41 9.57 -3.10
N TRP A 195 -10.37 8.67 -3.16
CA TRP A 195 -11.77 8.96 -2.91
C TRP A 195 -12.16 8.50 -1.53
N SER A 196 -13.00 9.29 -0.85
CA SER A 196 -13.63 8.89 0.40
C SER A 196 -15.15 8.88 0.24
N GLN A 197 -15.78 7.77 0.59
CA GLN A 197 -17.23 7.56 0.51
C GLN A 197 -18.04 8.65 1.22
N ASN A 198 -17.61 9.05 2.41
CA ASN A 198 -18.28 10.10 3.19
C ASN A 198 -17.53 11.43 3.13
N GLY A 199 -16.65 11.60 2.14
CA GLY A 199 -15.75 12.75 2.05
C GLY A 199 -14.68 12.72 3.15
N TYR A 200 -13.93 13.81 3.23
CA TYR A 200 -12.87 14.00 4.20
C TYR A 200 -12.77 15.49 4.55
N VAL A 201 -12.03 15.79 5.62
CA VAL A 201 -11.53 17.13 5.90
C VAL A 201 -10.01 17.10 5.97
N VAL A 202 -9.35 18.17 5.58
CA VAL A 202 -7.91 18.31 5.85
C VAL A 202 -7.73 18.62 7.33
N GLY A 203 -6.89 17.86 8.03
CA GLY A 203 -6.63 18.12 9.45
C GLY A 203 -6.05 19.52 9.64
N GLU A 204 -6.67 20.36 10.48
CA GLU A 204 -6.27 21.78 10.66
C GLU A 204 -5.42 22.03 11.91
N ARG A 205 -5.25 21.02 12.77
CA ARG A 205 -4.67 21.17 14.11
C ARG A 205 -3.73 20.01 14.46
N GLY A 206 -2.92 20.20 15.50
CA GLY A 206 -1.97 19.21 15.96
C GLY A 206 -0.70 19.14 15.12
N GLN A 207 0.13 18.12 15.37
CA GLN A 207 1.42 17.92 14.71
C GLN A 207 1.31 17.68 13.19
N TYR A 208 0.14 17.25 12.73
CA TYR A 208 -0.15 16.85 11.35
C TYR A 208 -1.09 17.81 10.62
N ALA A 209 -1.29 19.03 11.14
CA ALA A 209 -2.06 20.07 10.47
C ALA A 209 -1.58 20.28 9.02
N GLY A 210 -2.52 20.21 8.06
CA GLY A 210 -2.30 20.31 6.62
C GLY A 210 -1.67 19.06 5.98
N ARG A 211 -1.44 17.99 6.73
CA ARG A 211 -0.68 16.80 6.30
C ARG A 211 -1.48 15.49 6.40
N GLU A 212 -2.80 15.58 6.55
CA GLU A 212 -3.68 14.42 6.66
C GLU A 212 -5.10 14.71 6.14
N LEU A 213 -5.74 13.67 5.60
CA LEU A 213 -7.16 13.67 5.26
C LEU A 213 -7.91 12.83 6.30
N GLN A 214 -8.88 13.42 6.98
CA GLN A 214 -9.61 12.80 8.10
C GLN A 214 -11.06 12.53 7.72
N CYS A 215 -11.55 11.33 8.02
CA CYS A 215 -12.96 10.95 7.89
C CYS A 215 -13.48 10.43 9.23
N TYR A 216 -14.49 11.10 9.77
CA TYR A 216 -15.09 10.80 11.08
C TYR A 216 -16.34 9.91 11.00
N ALA A 217 -16.68 9.40 9.81
CA ALA A 217 -17.83 8.52 9.65
C ALA A 217 -17.55 7.14 10.28
N ASP A 218 -18.59 6.56 10.90
CA ASP A 218 -18.51 5.24 11.54
C ASP A 218 -18.24 4.11 10.53
N GLU A 219 -18.65 4.28 9.26
CA GLU A 219 -18.29 3.39 8.16
C GLU A 219 -17.80 4.23 6.99
N ASN A 220 -16.64 3.91 6.44
CA ASN A 220 -16.08 4.61 5.29
C ASN A 220 -15.26 3.68 4.40
N THR A 221 -15.44 3.81 3.09
CA THR A 221 -14.53 3.24 2.10
C THR A 221 -13.66 4.34 1.52
N TRP A 222 -12.34 4.12 1.58
CA TRP A 222 -11.36 4.85 0.79
C TRP A 222 -11.10 4.06 -0.48
N LEU A 223 -11.29 4.67 -1.66
CA LEU A 223 -10.81 4.11 -2.92
C LEU A 223 -9.53 4.84 -3.31
N VAL A 224 -8.59 4.09 -3.85
CA VAL A 224 -7.28 4.58 -4.29
C VAL A 224 -7.05 4.04 -5.68
N GLU A 225 -6.74 4.93 -6.62
CA GLU A 225 -6.25 4.54 -7.93
C GLU A 225 -4.99 5.34 -8.24
N CYS A 226 -3.93 4.63 -8.62
CA CYS A 226 -2.68 5.24 -9.05
C CYS A 226 -2.59 5.23 -10.57
N GLY A 227 -1.89 6.20 -11.13
CA GLY A 227 -1.61 6.29 -12.55
C GLY A 227 -0.27 6.94 -12.80
N ARG A 228 0.12 7.01 -14.07
CA ARG A 228 1.35 7.70 -14.48
C ARG A 228 1.16 8.42 -15.80
N GLU A 229 2.07 9.34 -16.08
CA GLU A 229 2.09 10.12 -17.32
C GLU A 229 2.07 9.22 -18.56
N ALA A 230 2.75 8.07 -18.53
CA ALA A 230 2.79 7.14 -19.66
C ALA A 230 1.42 6.55 -20.02
N ASP A 231 0.49 6.44 -19.06
CA ASP A 231 -0.81 5.79 -19.26
C ASP A 231 -1.93 6.83 -19.48
N TYR A 232 -1.82 8.00 -18.86
CA TYR A 232 -2.85 9.05 -18.90
C TYR A 232 -2.46 10.28 -19.72
N GLY A 233 -1.19 10.41 -20.12
CA GLY A 233 -0.62 11.56 -20.83
C GLY A 233 -0.44 12.82 -19.96
N SER A 234 -1.35 13.11 -19.01
CA SER A 234 -1.24 14.24 -18.10
C SER A 234 -2.01 14.02 -16.80
N PHE A 235 -1.68 14.79 -15.77
CA PHE A 235 -2.40 14.78 -14.50
C PHE A 235 -3.84 15.29 -14.62
N ASP A 236 -4.07 16.25 -15.52
CA ASP A 236 -5.42 16.73 -15.85
C ASP A 236 -6.30 15.60 -16.39
N ALA A 237 -5.79 14.84 -17.37
CA ALA A 237 -6.51 13.72 -17.95
C ALA A 237 -6.79 12.63 -16.92
N PHE A 238 -5.84 12.34 -16.02
CA PHE A 238 -6.03 11.43 -14.91
C PHE A 238 -7.15 11.89 -13.97
N CYS A 239 -7.12 13.15 -13.51
CA CYS A 239 -8.16 13.70 -12.63
C CYS A 239 -9.53 13.68 -13.31
N GLN A 240 -9.61 14.03 -14.59
CA GLN A 240 -10.85 14.02 -15.37
C GLN A 240 -11.41 12.61 -15.55
N ALA A 241 -10.55 11.61 -15.82
CA ALA A 241 -10.96 10.22 -15.95
C ALA A 241 -11.56 9.68 -14.64
N LEU A 242 -10.89 9.90 -13.51
CA LEU A 242 -11.34 9.39 -12.21
C LEU A 242 -12.57 10.14 -11.67
N SER A 243 -12.62 11.47 -11.81
CA SER A 243 -13.78 12.25 -11.36
C SER A 243 -15.04 12.01 -12.21
N GLY A 244 -14.85 11.68 -13.49
CA GLY A 244 -15.92 11.30 -14.41
C GLY A 244 -16.28 9.80 -14.41
N ALA A 245 -15.60 8.98 -13.60
CA ALA A 245 -15.93 7.58 -13.43
C ALA A 245 -17.08 7.39 -12.45
N ARG A 246 -17.99 6.46 -12.75
CA ARG A 246 -19.16 6.17 -11.91
C ARG A 246 -18.74 5.39 -10.66
N ILE A 247 -19.19 5.86 -9.50
CA ILE A 247 -19.08 5.14 -8.23
C ILE A 247 -20.47 5.03 -7.62
N ASP A 248 -20.94 3.79 -7.48
CA ASP A 248 -22.19 3.50 -6.77
C ASP A 248 -21.90 2.83 -5.42
N VAL A 249 -22.62 3.27 -4.40
CA VAL A 249 -22.63 2.64 -3.08
C VAL A 249 -24.05 2.17 -2.79
N ALA A 250 -24.22 0.86 -2.67
CA ALA A 250 -25.50 0.24 -2.39
C ALA A 250 -25.30 -1.01 -1.54
N ASP A 251 -26.14 -1.19 -0.51
CA ASP A 251 -26.15 -2.39 0.34
C ASP A 251 -24.78 -2.79 0.93
N GLY A 252 -23.93 -1.79 1.27
CA GLY A 252 -22.59 -2.01 1.82
C GLY A 252 -21.53 -2.45 0.80
N ALA A 253 -21.87 -2.50 -0.48
CA ALA A 253 -20.95 -2.70 -1.59
C ALA A 253 -20.63 -1.37 -2.28
N VAL A 254 -19.41 -1.26 -2.80
CA VAL A 254 -18.94 -0.16 -3.64
C VAL A 254 -18.63 -0.74 -5.02
N THR A 255 -19.27 -0.19 -6.05
CA THR A 255 -19.01 -0.51 -7.46
C THR A 255 -18.38 0.70 -8.12
N TYR A 256 -17.14 0.57 -8.56
CA TYR A 256 -16.35 1.62 -9.18
C TYR A 256 -15.99 1.24 -10.61
N GLU A 257 -16.39 2.06 -11.58
CA GLU A 257 -15.99 1.91 -12.98
C GLU A 257 -14.59 2.49 -13.20
N SER A 258 -13.55 1.78 -12.73
CA SER A 258 -12.16 2.24 -12.83
C SER A 258 -11.76 2.49 -14.29
N PRO A 259 -11.21 3.67 -14.62
CA PRO A 259 -10.71 3.95 -15.96
C PRO A 259 -9.57 3.02 -16.41
N SER A 260 -8.79 2.47 -15.48
CA SER A 260 -7.67 1.57 -15.79
C SER A 260 -8.01 0.09 -15.66
N ALA A 261 -8.86 -0.30 -14.70
CA ALA A 261 -9.10 -1.70 -14.38
C ALA A 261 -10.51 -2.21 -14.79
N GLY A 262 -11.42 -1.32 -15.17
CA GLY A 262 -12.83 -1.64 -15.42
C GLY A 262 -13.64 -1.76 -14.13
N THR A 263 -14.77 -2.46 -14.17
CA THR A 263 -15.69 -2.54 -13.03
C THR A 263 -15.06 -3.26 -11.84
N PHE A 264 -14.73 -2.50 -10.79
CA PHE A 264 -14.20 -2.98 -9.51
C PHE A 264 -15.32 -2.98 -8.46
N VAL A 265 -15.65 -4.17 -7.96
CA VAL A 265 -16.64 -4.35 -6.89
C VAL A 265 -15.92 -4.72 -5.61
N THR A 266 -16.23 -4.01 -4.52
CA THR A 266 -15.67 -4.19 -3.19
C THR A 266 -16.70 -3.81 -2.11
N GLY A 267 -16.30 -3.76 -0.85
CA GLY A 267 -17.17 -3.41 0.30
C GLY A 267 -16.89 -4.29 1.50
N TRP A 268 -17.54 -4.06 2.64
CA TRP A 268 -17.21 -4.81 3.84
C TRP A 268 -17.53 -6.31 3.69
N ASP A 269 -18.74 -6.68 3.23
CA ASP A 269 -19.17 -8.08 3.10
C ASP A 269 -19.33 -8.54 1.64
N ALA A 270 -19.02 -7.68 0.67
CA ALA A 270 -19.12 -7.99 -0.75
C ALA A 270 -18.09 -9.05 -1.18
N THR A 271 -18.45 -9.90 -2.15
CA THR A 271 -17.45 -10.71 -2.85
C THR A 271 -16.72 -9.80 -3.85
N PRO A 272 -15.42 -9.54 -3.67
CA PRO A 272 -14.73 -8.58 -4.52
C PRO A 272 -14.51 -9.15 -5.92
N THR A 273 -14.75 -8.32 -6.93
CA THR A 273 -14.56 -8.72 -8.34
C THR A 273 -13.89 -7.60 -9.13
N ILE A 274 -13.17 -8.00 -10.18
CA ILE A 274 -12.71 -7.09 -11.24
C ILE A 274 -13.27 -7.60 -12.57
N GLN A 275 -13.99 -6.76 -13.32
CA GLN A 275 -14.70 -7.12 -14.55
C GLN A 275 -15.58 -8.38 -14.38
N GLY A 276 -16.22 -8.52 -13.21
CA GLY A 276 -17.04 -9.67 -12.86
C GLY A 276 -16.28 -10.96 -12.49
N GLN A 277 -14.95 -10.96 -12.55
CA GLN A 277 -14.12 -12.09 -12.10
C GLN A 277 -13.75 -11.92 -10.62
N PRO A 278 -13.91 -12.95 -9.78
CA PRO A 278 -13.52 -12.89 -8.37
C PRO A 278 -12.03 -12.58 -8.19
N ILE A 279 -11.72 -11.70 -7.23
CA ILE A 279 -10.34 -11.43 -6.81
C ILE A 279 -9.96 -12.49 -5.76
N ALA A 280 -8.86 -13.22 -6.00
CA ALA A 280 -8.29 -14.10 -4.99
C ALA A 280 -7.76 -13.25 -3.83
N LEU A 281 -8.03 -13.66 -2.58
CA LEU A 281 -7.61 -12.91 -1.37
C LEU A 281 -6.68 -13.71 -0.46
N ARG A 282 -6.52 -15.01 -0.74
CA ARG A 282 -5.87 -15.99 0.13
C ARG A 282 -5.14 -17.01 -0.72
N ASP A 283 -4.36 -17.85 -0.04
CA ASP A 283 -3.69 -19.03 -0.60
C ASP A 283 -2.71 -18.73 -1.73
N TYR A 284 -2.10 -17.54 -1.69
CA TYR A 284 -0.97 -17.24 -2.56
C TYR A 284 0.21 -18.18 -2.26
N PRO A 285 1.10 -18.41 -3.24
CA PRO A 285 2.47 -18.83 -2.98
C PRO A 285 3.16 -17.87 -2.00
N MET A 286 4.33 -18.23 -1.47
CA MET A 286 5.11 -17.29 -0.65
C MET A 286 5.40 -16.01 -1.41
N ILE A 287 5.79 -16.14 -2.68
CA ILE A 287 5.98 -15.07 -3.65
C ILE A 287 5.52 -15.60 -5.01
N ASP A 288 4.72 -14.80 -5.72
CA ASP A 288 4.27 -15.03 -7.10
C ASP A 288 4.38 -13.72 -7.89
N SER A 289 5.39 -13.63 -8.74
CA SER A 289 5.76 -12.45 -9.52
C SER A 289 6.53 -12.87 -10.79
N ASP A 290 6.52 -12.03 -11.82
CA ASP A 290 7.34 -12.23 -13.02
C ASP A 290 8.84 -12.35 -12.70
N TRP A 291 9.27 -11.79 -11.56
CA TRP A 291 10.68 -11.78 -11.15
C TRP A 291 11.03 -12.85 -10.14
N ALA A 292 10.05 -13.40 -9.44
CA ALA A 292 10.30 -14.29 -8.34
C ALA A 292 9.13 -15.25 -8.10
N TYR A 293 9.45 -16.50 -7.83
CA TYR A 293 8.47 -17.51 -7.47
C TYR A 293 8.97 -18.38 -6.32
N SER A 294 8.10 -18.62 -5.34
CA SER A 294 8.34 -19.58 -4.27
C SER A 294 7.02 -20.15 -3.80
N GLU A 295 6.90 -21.47 -3.85
CA GLU A 295 5.85 -22.17 -3.10
C GLU A 295 5.98 -21.88 -1.61
N TYR A 296 4.84 -21.77 -0.93
CA TYR A 296 4.80 -21.54 0.51
C TYR A 296 5.45 -22.72 1.25
N ASP A 297 6.30 -22.42 2.23
CA ASP A 297 7.05 -23.38 3.06
C ASP A 297 8.03 -24.31 2.30
N SER A 298 8.34 -24.01 1.03
CA SER A 298 9.29 -24.81 0.24
C SER A 298 10.77 -24.59 0.60
N GLY A 299 11.08 -23.45 1.23
CA GLY A 299 12.46 -23.00 1.46
C GLY A 299 13.23 -22.69 0.16
N ARG A 300 12.55 -22.60 -1.00
CA ARG A 300 13.18 -22.39 -2.31
C ARG A 300 12.59 -21.16 -3.00
N LEU A 301 13.42 -20.17 -3.27
CA LEU A 301 13.07 -18.97 -4.02
C LEU A 301 13.75 -19.00 -5.39
N ALA A 302 12.95 -19.11 -6.45
CA ALA A 302 13.41 -18.92 -7.83
C ALA A 302 13.33 -17.44 -8.18
N LEU A 303 14.39 -16.90 -8.77
CA LEU A 303 14.51 -15.55 -9.30
C LEU A 303 14.66 -15.64 -10.82
N CYS A 304 13.96 -14.78 -11.55
CA CYS A 304 13.93 -14.74 -13.01
C CYS A 304 14.14 -13.30 -13.49
N ARG A 305 15.10 -13.09 -14.41
CA ARG A 305 15.26 -11.82 -15.11
C ARG A 305 15.64 -12.08 -16.57
N GLY A 306 14.70 -11.88 -17.47
CA GLY A 306 14.87 -12.30 -18.87
C GLY A 306 15.16 -13.80 -18.93
N ASP A 307 16.28 -14.18 -19.55
CA ASP A 307 16.71 -15.58 -19.65
C ASP A 307 17.55 -16.05 -18.43
N GLU A 308 17.93 -15.14 -17.52
CA GLU A 308 18.70 -15.49 -16.33
C GLU A 308 17.78 -16.04 -15.23
N THR A 309 18.14 -17.21 -14.68
CA THR A 309 17.46 -17.80 -13.52
C THR A 309 18.45 -18.10 -12.41
N HIS A 310 18.04 -17.82 -11.17
CA HIS A 310 18.84 -18.11 -9.98
C HIS A 310 17.95 -18.68 -8.88
N THR A 311 18.42 -19.70 -8.16
CA THR A 311 17.64 -20.30 -7.06
C THR A 311 18.37 -20.07 -5.74
N ILE A 312 17.65 -19.50 -4.78
CA ILE A 312 18.09 -19.32 -3.40
C ILE A 312 17.40 -20.38 -2.53
N TYR A 313 18.18 -21.06 -1.69
CA TYR A 313 17.67 -21.99 -0.69
C TYR A 313 17.75 -21.34 0.69
N LEU A 314 16.60 -21.11 1.32
CA LEU A 314 16.46 -20.41 2.60
C LEU A 314 16.57 -21.33 3.83
N ASN A 315 16.70 -22.64 3.59
CA ASN A 315 16.75 -23.69 4.60
C ASN A 315 18.17 -24.28 4.80
N GLN A 316 19.21 -23.61 4.31
CA GLN A 316 20.62 -24.02 4.45
C GLN A 316 21.34 -23.23 5.54
#